data_AF-A0A9P7J7A3-F1
#
_entry.id   AF-A0A9P7J7A3-F1
#
_cell.length_a   1.000
_cell.length_b   1.000
_cell.length_c   1.000
_cell.angle_alpha   90.00
_cell.angle_beta   90.00
_cell.angle_gamma   90.00
#
_symmetry.space_group_name_H-M   'P 1'
#
loop_
_entity.id
_entity.type
_entity.pdbx_description
1 polymer ?
#
loop_
_entity_poly.entity_id
_entity_poly.type
_entity_poly.pdbx_seq_one_letter_code
_entity_poly.pdbx_strand_id
1 'polypeptide(L)'
;MDTQETVVYTYNLQAGFAPLQFSVLVEPEADQPNHYTLSLSMKAGHVERALCAPVTLRLSIDPRQLDFSVFIFPPRTSLPAGCLYNLRVWLQTAGIDHRIFSDNDLWVGRDPDFRSVGDATFAVLRNATQDMLIYQGIVGRAHVSFIIRWKLVEVGLYSLSLEYEAGGAGRTLFDDCYMRLECEPQIVTFLIYVIPVTSTPAGASHRLRFWLRTPFVSQSPASSTNSQSESYIYQRIWKSDDFKIGANLNFEALGSKLVMGVRDPDSPRIERDLPCLDPSRRRNSRTPTNAIASSSRNSMFRIR
;
A
#
# COMPACT_ATOMS: atom_id res chain seq x y z
N MET A 1 13.96 -34.63 -13.77
CA MET A 1 13.99 -33.15 -13.82
C MET A 1 13.91 -32.73 -12.37
N ASP A 2 15.00 -32.23 -11.81
CA ASP A 2 14.98 -31.72 -10.43
C ASP A 2 14.03 -30.53 -10.40
N THR A 3 12.97 -30.64 -9.61
CA THR A 3 12.08 -29.52 -9.31
C THR A 3 12.91 -28.43 -8.68
N GLN A 4 13.14 -27.34 -9.41
CA GLN A 4 13.75 -26.16 -8.81
C GLN A 4 12.81 -25.66 -7.72
N GLU A 5 13.31 -25.65 -6.49
CA GLU A 5 12.53 -25.28 -5.30
C GLU A 5 12.62 -23.77 -5.07
N THR A 6 11.54 -23.21 -4.53
CA THR A 6 11.51 -21.84 -4.02
C THR A 6 12.30 -21.77 -2.71
N VAL A 7 13.22 -20.82 -2.61
CA VAL A 7 14.07 -20.61 -1.42
C VAL A 7 13.70 -19.29 -0.74
N VAL A 8 13.66 -19.29 0.60
CA VAL A 8 13.35 -18.10 1.40
C VAL A 8 14.50 -17.80 2.36
N TYR A 9 15.01 -16.57 2.32
CA TYR A 9 16.00 -16.06 3.26
C TYR A 9 15.36 -15.04 4.19
N THR A 10 15.42 -15.28 5.50
CA THR A 10 14.73 -14.47 6.51
C THR A 10 15.72 -13.74 7.41
N TYR A 11 15.52 -12.43 7.57
CA TYR A 11 16.38 -11.54 8.35
C TYR A 11 15.56 -10.77 9.39
N ASN A 12 15.94 -10.88 10.66
CA ASN A 12 15.29 -10.14 11.74
C ASN A 12 16.09 -8.86 12.06
N LEU A 13 15.42 -7.73 12.02
CA LEU A 13 16.00 -6.40 12.28
C LEU A 13 15.18 -5.66 13.34
N GLN A 14 15.78 -4.64 13.94
CA GLN A 14 15.09 -3.75 14.86
C GLN A 14 15.23 -2.30 14.36
N ALA A 15 14.09 -1.66 14.06
CA ALA A 15 14.00 -0.26 13.63
C ALA A 15 13.55 0.60 14.80
N GLY A 16 14.50 1.19 15.53
CA GLY A 16 14.24 1.84 16.81
C GLY A 16 13.75 0.81 17.84
N PHE A 17 12.43 0.73 18.04
CA PHE A 17 11.79 -0.27 18.91
C PHE A 17 10.78 -1.17 18.17
N ALA A 18 10.67 -1.04 16.85
CA ALA A 18 9.83 -1.91 16.03
C ALA A 18 10.62 -3.14 15.57
N PRO A 19 10.20 -4.37 15.93
CA PRO A 19 10.77 -5.58 15.36
C PRO A 19 10.27 -5.75 13.92
N LEU A 20 11.21 -6.02 13.02
CA LEU A 20 10.97 -6.25 11.60
C LEU A 20 11.53 -7.61 11.20
N GLN A 21 10.86 -8.25 10.26
CA GLN A 21 11.36 -9.44 9.59
C GLN A 21 11.30 -9.19 8.08
N PHE A 22 12.44 -9.27 7.41
CA PHE A 22 12.54 -9.20 5.96
C PHE A 22 12.72 -10.59 5.39
N SER A 23 12.04 -10.87 4.28
CA SER A 23 12.16 -12.14 3.57
C SER A 23 12.54 -11.87 2.12
N VAL A 24 13.64 -12.48 1.67
CA VAL A 24 14.02 -12.53 0.25
C VAL A 24 13.58 -13.88 -0.28
N LEU A 25 12.58 -13.86 -1.14
CA LEU A 25 12.03 -15.01 -1.84
C LEU A 25 12.76 -15.17 -3.17
N VAL A 26 13.27 -16.37 -3.46
CA VAL A 26 13.98 -16.71 -4.70
C VAL A 26 13.20 -17.81 -5.41
N GLU A 27 12.56 -17.46 -6.52
CA GLU A 27 11.69 -18.36 -7.28
C GLU A 27 12.29 -18.66 -8.66
N PRO A 28 12.36 -19.93 -9.09
CA PRO A 28 12.78 -20.26 -10.44
C PRO A 28 11.76 -19.79 -11.49
N GLU A 29 12.23 -19.28 -12.62
CA GLU A 29 11.37 -19.00 -13.77
C GLU A 29 11.07 -20.29 -14.55
N ALA A 30 9.78 -20.62 -14.69
CA ALA A 30 9.32 -21.89 -15.26
C ALA A 30 9.88 -22.20 -16.66
N ASP A 31 10.06 -21.16 -17.49
CA ASP A 31 10.46 -21.30 -18.89
C ASP A 31 11.96 -21.02 -19.13
N GLN A 32 12.71 -20.62 -18.10
CA GLN A 32 14.08 -20.14 -18.26
C GLN A 32 15.04 -20.80 -17.26
N PRO A 33 15.87 -21.77 -17.70
CA PRO A 33 16.81 -22.40 -16.80
C PRO A 33 17.78 -21.35 -16.26
N ASN A 34 18.13 -21.50 -14.97
CA ASN A 34 19.04 -20.60 -14.25
C ASN A 34 18.54 -19.15 -14.12
N HIS A 35 17.29 -18.84 -14.46
CA HIS A 35 16.68 -17.54 -14.20
C HIS A 35 15.80 -17.64 -12.96
N TYR A 36 15.95 -16.65 -12.09
CA TYR A 36 15.26 -16.59 -10.82
C TYR A 36 14.66 -15.21 -10.62
N THR A 37 13.41 -15.16 -10.21
CA THR A 37 12.76 -13.96 -9.72
C THR A 37 13.02 -13.84 -8.22
N LEU A 38 13.63 -12.72 -7.83
CA LEU A 38 13.81 -12.36 -6.44
C LEU A 38 12.70 -11.37 -6.05
N SER A 39 12.02 -11.65 -4.95
CA SER A 39 11.01 -10.77 -4.36
C SER A 39 11.38 -10.44 -2.92
N LEU A 40 11.13 -9.21 -2.48
CA LEU A 40 11.37 -8.78 -1.11
C LEU A 40 10.04 -8.53 -0.42
N SER A 41 9.87 -9.07 0.79
CA SER A 41 8.77 -8.71 1.67
C SER A 41 9.29 -8.26 3.04
N MET A 42 8.45 -7.51 3.75
CA MET A 42 8.68 -7.14 5.13
C MET A 42 7.43 -7.40 5.94
N LYS A 43 7.64 -8.09 7.05
CA LYS A 43 6.68 -8.28 8.13
C LYS A 43 7.02 -7.35 9.29
N ALA A 44 6.03 -6.61 9.76
CA ALA A 44 6.12 -5.81 10.98
C ALA A 44 4.78 -5.88 11.73
N GLY A 45 4.82 -6.33 12.99
CA GLY A 45 3.61 -6.72 13.71
C GLY A 45 2.92 -7.90 13.03
N HIS A 46 1.60 -7.78 12.82
CA HIS A 46 0.78 -8.84 12.21
C HIS A 46 0.63 -8.71 10.69
N VAL A 47 1.44 -7.86 10.05
CA VAL A 47 1.27 -7.52 8.63
C VAL A 47 2.57 -7.72 7.88
N GLU A 48 2.48 -8.50 6.80
CA GLU A 48 3.53 -8.66 5.81
C GLU A 48 3.10 -8.01 4.49
N ARG A 49 4.02 -7.29 3.84
CA ARG A 49 3.80 -6.70 2.52
C ARG A 49 5.03 -6.82 1.65
N ALA A 50 4.82 -6.87 0.33
CA ALA A 50 5.91 -6.77 -0.63
C ALA A 50 6.58 -5.37 -0.55
N LEU A 51 7.89 -5.37 -0.76
CA LEU A 51 8.73 -4.19 -0.89
C LEU A 51 9.39 -4.22 -2.27
N CYS A 52 9.42 -3.05 -2.93
CA CYS A 52 10.00 -2.90 -4.27
C CYS A 52 9.30 -3.77 -5.35
N ALA A 53 9.70 -3.58 -6.60
CA ALA A 53 9.34 -4.50 -7.67
C ALA A 53 10.30 -5.72 -7.63
N PRO A 54 9.82 -6.94 -7.96
CA PRO A 54 10.68 -8.10 -8.11
C PRO A 54 11.81 -7.88 -9.13
N VAL A 55 12.93 -8.57 -8.95
CA VAL A 55 14.11 -8.50 -9.83
C VAL A 55 14.45 -9.88 -10.35
N THR A 56 14.52 -10.03 -11.67
CA THR A 56 14.99 -11.27 -12.30
C THR A 56 16.52 -11.26 -12.42
N LEU A 57 17.16 -12.35 -12.00
CA LEU A 57 18.59 -12.58 -12.13
C LEU A 57 18.87 -13.93 -12.79
N ARG A 58 19.94 -13.98 -13.57
CA ARG A 58 20.52 -15.24 -14.03
C ARG A 58 21.59 -15.69 -13.03
N LEU A 59 21.41 -16.85 -12.41
CA LEU A 59 22.32 -17.38 -11.39
C LEU A 59 23.07 -18.60 -11.92
N SER A 60 24.39 -18.61 -11.75
CA SER A 60 25.23 -19.80 -11.98
C SER A 60 25.60 -20.51 -10.67
N ILE A 61 25.04 -20.06 -9.55
CA ILE A 61 25.28 -20.54 -8.20
C ILE A 61 23.97 -21.17 -7.71
N ASP A 62 24.06 -22.23 -6.90
CA ASP A 62 22.89 -22.82 -6.25
C ASP A 62 22.13 -21.74 -5.44
N PRO A 63 20.83 -21.52 -5.70
CA PRO A 63 20.01 -20.57 -4.96
C PRO A 63 20.00 -20.76 -3.44
N ARG A 64 20.36 -21.94 -2.93
CA ARG A 64 20.48 -22.24 -1.49
C ARG A 64 21.77 -21.71 -0.86
N GLN A 65 22.73 -21.32 -1.68
CA GLN A 65 24.06 -20.83 -1.27
C GLN A 65 24.19 -19.31 -1.42
N LEU A 66 23.11 -18.60 -1.78
CA LEU A 66 23.13 -17.15 -1.86
C LEU A 66 23.30 -16.56 -0.46
N ASP A 67 24.02 -15.44 -0.41
CA ASP A 67 24.23 -14.67 0.81
C ASP A 67 23.76 -13.23 0.60
N PHE A 68 22.92 -12.74 1.49
CA PHE A 68 22.39 -11.39 1.42
C PHE A 68 22.77 -10.56 2.64
N SER A 69 23.24 -9.34 2.37
CA SER A 69 23.36 -8.28 3.35
C SER A 69 22.11 -7.40 3.31
N VAL A 70 21.24 -7.56 4.32
CA VAL A 70 19.99 -6.78 4.49
C VAL A 70 20.16 -5.79 5.64
N PHE A 71 20.06 -4.50 5.36
CA PHE A 71 20.18 -3.48 6.39
C PHE A 71 19.31 -2.26 6.12
N ILE A 72 18.96 -1.58 7.21
CA ILE A 72 18.26 -0.30 7.20
C ILE A 72 19.11 0.75 7.91
N PHE A 73 19.00 2.00 7.49
CA PHE A 73 19.67 3.11 8.17
C PHE A 73 18.78 4.36 8.14
N PRO A 74 18.72 5.13 9.24
CA PRO A 74 17.91 6.33 9.29
C PRO A 74 18.53 7.44 8.41
N PRO A 75 17.71 8.26 7.73
CA PRO A 75 18.20 9.52 7.17
C PRO A 75 18.39 10.56 8.29
N ARG A 76 18.91 11.74 7.93
CA ARG A 76 19.20 12.80 8.91
C ARG A 76 17.99 13.28 9.71
N THR A 77 16.80 13.32 9.09
CA THR A 77 15.59 13.89 9.69
C THR A 77 14.34 13.17 9.20
N SER A 78 13.38 12.94 10.09
CA SER A 78 12.05 12.41 9.76
C SER A 78 10.99 12.96 10.71
N LEU A 79 9.74 13.07 10.23
CA LEU A 79 8.58 13.37 11.07
C LEU A 79 7.46 12.34 10.78
N PRO A 80 7.01 11.56 11.76
CA PRO A 80 7.53 11.48 13.14
C PRO A 80 9.01 11.05 13.21
N ALA A 81 9.69 11.43 14.30
CA ALA A 81 11.09 11.09 14.51
C ALA A 81 11.30 9.58 14.64
N GLY A 82 12.43 9.07 14.15
CA GLY A 82 12.82 7.66 14.29
C GLY A 82 11.98 6.66 13.50
N CYS A 83 11.16 7.13 12.55
CA CYS A 83 10.22 6.29 11.82
C CYS A 83 10.58 6.09 10.35
N LEU A 84 11.52 6.85 9.78
CA LEU A 84 11.93 6.73 8.39
C LEU A 84 13.28 6.03 8.30
N TYR A 85 13.39 5.10 7.36
CA TYR A 85 14.62 4.37 7.08
C TYR A 85 14.85 4.24 5.58
N ASN A 86 16.12 4.14 5.21
CA ASN A 86 16.56 3.68 3.90
C ASN A 86 16.91 2.20 4.00
N LEU A 87 16.28 1.37 3.18
CA LEU A 87 16.54 -0.05 3.06
C LEU A 87 17.53 -0.33 1.94
N ARG A 88 18.49 -1.23 2.18
CA ARG A 88 19.36 -1.80 1.15
C ARG A 88 19.44 -3.31 1.32
N VAL A 89 19.39 -4.00 0.18
CA VAL A 89 19.63 -5.44 0.09
C VAL A 89 20.70 -5.66 -0.97
N TRP A 90 21.80 -6.27 -0.56
CA TRP A 90 22.90 -6.66 -1.43
C TRP A 90 23.01 -8.17 -1.46
N LEU A 91 23.17 -8.73 -2.66
CA LEU A 91 23.54 -10.12 -2.89
C LEU A 91 25.06 -10.19 -3.00
N GLN A 92 25.69 -11.05 -2.21
CA GLN A 92 27.13 -11.23 -2.15
C GLN A 92 27.51 -12.54 -2.84
N THR A 93 28.28 -12.47 -3.92
CA THR A 93 28.66 -13.65 -4.71
C THR A 93 30.12 -13.55 -5.13
N ALA A 94 30.92 -14.57 -4.80
CA ALA A 94 32.33 -14.66 -5.19
C ALA A 94 33.16 -13.39 -4.92
N GLY A 95 32.88 -12.68 -3.82
CA GLY A 95 33.56 -11.43 -3.46
C GLY A 95 33.06 -10.18 -4.19
N ILE A 96 31.93 -10.27 -4.91
CA ILE A 96 31.27 -9.16 -5.59
C ILE A 96 29.92 -8.89 -4.91
N ASP A 97 29.66 -7.61 -4.62
CA ASP A 97 28.40 -7.16 -4.02
C ASP A 97 27.48 -6.55 -5.07
N HIS A 98 26.28 -7.11 -5.21
CA HIS A 98 25.24 -6.65 -6.13
C HIS A 98 24.07 -6.04 -5.36
N ARG A 99 23.80 -4.75 -5.53
CA ARG A 99 22.61 -4.13 -4.91
C ARG A 99 21.36 -4.57 -5.67
N ILE A 100 20.51 -5.38 -5.03
CA ILE A 100 19.30 -5.93 -5.65
C ILE A 100 18.08 -5.07 -5.32
N PHE A 101 17.91 -4.68 -4.05
CA PHE A 101 16.78 -3.85 -3.62
C PHE A 101 17.23 -2.57 -2.91
N SER A 102 16.44 -1.52 -3.09
CA SER A 102 16.66 -0.22 -2.46
C SER A 102 15.33 0.52 -2.30
N ASP A 103 15.03 0.93 -1.08
CA ASP A 103 13.91 1.84 -0.77
C ASP A 103 14.42 2.98 0.12
N ASN A 104 13.98 4.20 -0.14
CA ASN A 104 14.34 5.39 0.65
C ASN A 104 13.14 5.94 1.44
N ASP A 105 11.98 5.30 1.34
CA ASP A 105 10.74 5.72 1.99
C ASP A 105 10.15 4.57 2.82
N LEU A 106 11.00 3.82 3.55
CA LEU A 106 10.54 2.79 4.48
C LEU A 106 10.12 3.44 5.80
N TRP A 107 8.80 3.57 6.01
CA TRP A 107 8.24 4.17 7.22
C TRP A 107 7.64 3.12 8.14
N VAL A 108 8.28 2.94 9.29
CA VAL A 108 7.87 2.01 10.32
C VAL A 108 8.35 2.48 11.69
N GLY A 109 7.54 2.25 12.72
CA GLY A 109 7.91 2.60 14.08
C GLY A 109 6.98 1.97 15.11
N ARG A 110 7.46 1.88 16.35
CA ARG A 110 6.67 1.47 17.51
C ARG A 110 6.26 2.72 18.27
N ASP A 111 4.97 2.90 18.45
CA ASP A 111 4.36 4.06 19.12
C ASP A 111 4.98 5.43 18.75
N PRO A 112 5.01 5.82 17.45
CA PRO A 112 5.52 7.12 17.05
C PRO A 112 4.78 8.28 17.73
N ASP A 113 5.51 9.33 18.09
CA ASP A 113 4.89 10.55 18.61
C ASP A 113 4.31 11.40 17.47
N PHE A 114 3.10 11.06 17.02
CA PHE A 114 2.40 11.80 15.97
C PHE A 114 2.05 13.25 16.36
N ARG A 115 2.07 13.59 17.65
CA ARG A 115 1.87 14.97 18.13
C ARG A 115 3.00 15.91 17.73
N SER A 116 4.18 15.36 17.43
CA SER A 116 5.32 16.12 16.89
C SER A 116 5.09 16.63 15.46
N VAL A 117 4.06 16.13 14.76
CA VAL A 117 3.72 16.58 13.41
C VAL A 117 2.90 17.87 13.50
N GLY A 118 3.56 19.01 13.34
CA GLY A 118 2.93 20.33 13.36
C GLY A 118 1.82 20.48 12.32
N ASP A 119 0.79 21.26 12.68
CA ASP A 119 -0.38 21.60 11.86
C ASP A 119 -1.20 20.42 11.34
N ALA A 120 -0.93 19.19 11.82
CA ALA A 120 -1.64 18.01 11.40
C ALA A 120 -3.07 17.98 11.96
N THR A 121 -4.05 17.69 11.10
CA THR A 121 -5.39 17.31 11.53
C THR A 121 -5.61 15.83 11.30
N PHE A 122 -6.18 15.15 12.29
CA PHE A 122 -6.33 13.69 12.31
C PHE A 122 -7.77 13.30 12.03
N ALA A 123 -7.95 12.26 11.22
CA ALA A 123 -9.26 11.66 11.02
C ALA A 123 -9.60 10.71 12.18
N VAL A 124 -10.88 10.66 12.53
CA VAL A 124 -11.41 9.85 13.63
C VAL A 124 -12.27 8.74 13.06
N LEU A 125 -12.09 7.51 13.56
CA LEU A 125 -12.95 6.38 13.19
C LEU A 125 -14.40 6.68 13.61
N ARG A 126 -15.35 6.52 12.69
CA ARG A 126 -16.77 6.78 12.91
C ARG A 126 -17.65 5.57 12.71
N ASN A 127 -17.32 4.74 11.73
CA ASN A 127 -18.05 3.53 11.45
C ASN A 127 -17.08 2.39 11.12
N ALA A 128 -17.42 1.18 11.54
CA ALA A 128 -16.65 -0.03 11.29
C ALA A 128 -17.63 -1.18 11.01
N THR A 129 -17.52 -1.75 9.81
CA THR A 129 -18.15 -3.02 9.43
C THR A 129 -17.07 -4.09 9.26
N GLN A 130 -17.46 -5.29 8.86
CA GLN A 130 -16.52 -6.40 8.67
C GLN A 130 -15.48 -6.11 7.57
N ASP A 131 -15.86 -5.40 6.52
CA ASP A 131 -15.09 -5.17 5.30
C ASP A 131 -14.73 -3.70 5.07
N MET A 132 -15.27 -2.78 5.89
CA MET A 132 -15.15 -1.35 5.66
C MET A 132 -14.94 -0.57 6.96
N LEU A 133 -14.03 0.42 6.93
CA LEU A 133 -13.82 1.37 8.01
C LEU A 133 -13.98 2.79 7.46
N ILE A 134 -14.78 3.62 8.13
CA ILE A 134 -15.00 5.01 7.75
C ILE A 134 -14.40 5.92 8.80
N TYR A 135 -13.39 6.69 8.39
CA TYR A 135 -12.77 7.74 9.18
C TYR A 135 -13.29 9.09 8.70
N GLN A 136 -13.54 10.03 9.61
CA GLN A 136 -13.96 11.39 9.26
C GLN A 136 -12.95 12.40 9.77
N GLY A 137 -12.63 13.38 8.94
CA GLY A 137 -11.74 14.48 9.27
C GLY A 137 -12.17 15.79 8.64
N ILE A 138 -11.47 16.87 9.00
CA ILE A 138 -11.62 18.19 8.39
C ILE A 138 -10.35 18.51 7.61
N VAL A 139 -10.49 18.79 6.31
CA VAL A 139 -9.37 19.10 5.40
C VAL A 139 -9.70 20.39 4.65
N GLY A 140 -8.93 21.45 4.85
CA GLY A 140 -9.19 22.74 4.17
C GLY A 140 -10.59 23.30 4.44
N ARG A 141 -11.11 23.12 5.68
CA ARG A 141 -12.50 23.39 6.10
C ARG A 141 -13.58 22.46 5.51
N ALA A 142 -13.24 21.54 4.62
CA ALA A 142 -14.18 20.54 4.12
C ALA A 142 -14.30 19.37 5.09
N HIS A 143 -15.52 18.87 5.29
CA HIS A 143 -15.74 17.58 5.92
C HIS A 143 -15.40 16.47 4.91
N VAL A 144 -14.50 15.56 5.30
CA VAL A 144 -14.01 14.49 4.44
C VAL A 144 -14.21 13.15 5.14
N SER A 145 -14.85 12.21 4.44
CA SER A 145 -14.91 10.81 4.82
C SER A 145 -13.80 10.05 4.08
N PHE A 146 -12.95 9.35 4.81
CA PHE A 146 -11.98 8.40 4.29
C PHE A 146 -12.55 7.00 4.46
N ILE A 147 -12.76 6.30 3.35
CA ILE A 147 -13.44 5.01 3.30
C ILE A 147 -12.38 3.97 2.95
N ILE A 148 -12.12 3.07 3.88
CA ILE A 148 -11.12 2.01 3.75
C ILE A 148 -11.88 0.71 3.54
N ARG A 149 -11.46 -0.10 2.56
CA ARG A 149 -12.08 -1.40 2.29
C ARG A 149 -11.04 -2.50 2.26
N TRP A 150 -11.39 -3.63 2.86
CA TRP A 150 -10.65 -4.88 2.76
C TRP A 150 -11.38 -5.83 1.83
N LYS A 151 -10.63 -6.50 0.95
CA LYS A 151 -11.13 -7.59 0.12
C LYS A 151 -10.22 -8.80 0.28
N LEU A 152 -10.78 -9.93 0.68
CA LEU A 152 -10.05 -11.19 0.70
C LEU A 152 -9.71 -11.61 -0.73
N VAL A 153 -8.42 -11.87 -0.98
CA VAL A 153 -7.90 -12.36 -2.27
C VAL A 153 -7.66 -13.86 -2.18
N GLU A 154 -6.95 -14.27 -1.14
CA GLU A 154 -6.66 -15.66 -0.80
C GLU A 154 -6.56 -15.78 0.73
N VAL A 155 -6.53 -16.99 1.28
CA VAL A 155 -6.37 -17.22 2.72
C VAL A 155 -5.18 -16.42 3.27
N GLY A 156 -5.47 -15.47 4.16
CA GLY A 156 -4.48 -14.58 4.77
C GLY A 156 -4.01 -13.42 3.88
N LEU A 157 -4.31 -13.41 2.57
CA LEU A 157 -3.95 -12.35 1.64
C LEU A 157 -5.15 -11.44 1.35
N TYR A 158 -5.00 -10.16 1.63
CA TYR A 158 -6.05 -9.16 1.43
C TYR A 158 -5.57 -8.05 0.50
N SER A 159 -6.49 -7.49 -0.29
CA SER A 159 -6.29 -6.19 -0.93
C SER A 159 -6.96 -5.10 -0.09
N LEU A 160 -6.23 -4.01 0.08
CA LEU A 160 -6.67 -2.81 0.79
C LEU A 160 -6.86 -1.68 -0.21
N SER A 161 -7.98 -0.97 -0.10
CA SER A 161 -8.24 0.25 -0.86
C SER A 161 -8.63 1.40 0.04
N LEU A 162 -8.38 2.63 -0.44
CA LEU A 162 -8.75 3.86 0.25
C LEU A 162 -9.40 4.82 -0.74
N GLU A 163 -10.58 5.29 -0.39
CA GLU A 163 -11.32 6.32 -1.09
C GLU A 163 -11.51 7.53 -0.17
N TYR A 164 -11.75 8.70 -0.75
CA TYR A 164 -12.31 9.82 0.00
C TYR A 164 -13.62 10.29 -0.62
N GLU A 165 -14.48 10.85 0.22
CA GLU A 165 -15.72 11.52 -0.18
C GLU A 165 -15.86 12.85 0.58
N ALA A 166 -16.25 13.90 -0.12
CA ALA A 166 -16.59 15.20 0.46
C ALA A 166 -17.65 15.90 -0.39
N GLY A 167 -18.77 16.31 0.22
CA GLY A 167 -19.82 17.06 -0.47
C GLY A 167 -20.44 16.32 -1.67
N GLY A 168 -20.48 14.99 -1.64
CA GLY A 168 -20.99 14.16 -2.74
C GLY A 168 -20.01 13.91 -3.89
N ALA A 169 -18.77 14.40 -3.80
CA ALA A 169 -17.70 14.10 -4.73
C ALA A 169 -16.61 13.27 -4.06
N GLY A 170 -16.10 12.26 -4.75
CA GLY A 170 -15.08 11.38 -4.21
C GLY A 170 -14.21 10.77 -5.30
N ARG A 171 -13.09 10.16 -4.88
CA ARG A 171 -12.25 9.33 -5.75
C ARG A 171 -11.47 8.31 -4.93
N THR A 172 -11.06 7.24 -5.60
CA THR A 172 -10.08 6.30 -5.08
C THR A 172 -8.71 6.96 -4.99
N LEU A 173 -8.11 6.94 -3.80
CA LEU A 173 -6.76 7.45 -3.53
C LEU A 173 -5.70 6.41 -3.89
N PHE A 174 -5.97 5.15 -3.55
CA PHE A 174 -5.27 3.99 -4.07
C PHE A 174 -6.21 2.78 -4.02
N ASP A 175 -5.91 1.82 -4.88
CA ASP A 175 -6.54 0.52 -4.90
C ASP A 175 -5.46 -0.57 -4.90
N ASP A 176 -5.84 -1.80 -4.61
CA ASP A 176 -5.00 -2.99 -4.75
C ASP A 176 -3.68 -2.96 -3.95
N CYS A 177 -3.68 -2.41 -2.73
CA CYS A 177 -2.56 -2.59 -1.81
C CYS A 177 -2.62 -3.99 -1.18
N TYR A 178 -1.88 -4.95 -1.74
CA TYR A 178 -1.87 -6.35 -1.26
C TYR A 178 -1.01 -6.52 -0.01
N MET A 179 -1.58 -7.17 1.01
CA MET A 179 -0.93 -7.44 2.29
C MET A 179 -1.35 -8.80 2.83
N ARG A 180 -0.42 -9.53 3.45
CA ARG A 180 -0.72 -10.74 4.21
C ARG A 180 -0.93 -10.39 5.68
N LEU A 181 -2.04 -10.83 6.24
CA LEU A 181 -2.43 -10.60 7.63
C LEU A 181 -2.36 -11.89 8.43
N GLU A 182 -1.70 -11.84 9.59
CA GLU A 182 -1.70 -12.91 10.59
C GLU A 182 -2.74 -12.69 11.69
N CYS A 183 -3.62 -11.72 11.48
CA CYS A 183 -4.71 -11.37 12.37
C CYS A 183 -5.98 -11.12 11.55
N GLU A 184 -7.11 -11.02 12.24
CA GLU A 184 -8.35 -10.57 11.61
C GLU A 184 -8.21 -9.11 11.14
N PRO A 185 -8.76 -8.74 9.97
CA PRO A 185 -8.68 -7.38 9.44
C PRO A 185 -9.20 -6.30 10.41
N GLN A 186 -10.15 -6.65 11.29
CA GLN A 186 -10.76 -5.74 12.25
C GLN A 186 -9.80 -5.33 13.38
N ILE A 187 -8.74 -6.10 13.60
CA ILE A 187 -7.67 -5.77 14.55
C ILE A 187 -6.76 -4.67 13.98
N VAL A 188 -6.67 -4.60 12.65
CA VAL A 188 -5.90 -3.58 11.95
C VAL A 188 -6.68 -2.27 11.96
N THR A 189 -6.06 -1.23 12.51
CA THR A 189 -6.62 0.11 12.56
C THR A 189 -5.73 1.09 11.80
N PHE A 190 -6.24 2.29 11.53
CA PHE A 190 -5.54 3.26 10.71
C PHE A 190 -5.39 4.60 11.43
N LEU A 191 -4.29 5.27 11.14
CA LEU A 191 -4.03 6.65 11.52
C LEU A 191 -3.88 7.46 10.24
N ILE A 192 -4.81 8.40 10.06
CA ILE A 192 -4.89 9.26 8.87
C ILE A 192 -4.73 10.69 9.35
N TYR A 193 -3.77 11.41 8.76
CA TYR A 193 -3.65 12.84 9.00
C TYR A 193 -3.34 13.60 7.74
N VAL A 194 -3.75 14.86 7.74
CA VAL A 194 -3.43 15.85 6.71
C VAL A 194 -2.64 17.00 7.31
N ILE A 195 -1.72 17.55 6.53
CA ILE A 195 -0.97 18.76 6.87
C ILE A 195 -1.28 19.81 5.79
N PRO A 196 -1.75 21.01 6.13
CA PRO A 196 -1.99 22.05 5.14
C PRO A 196 -0.70 22.48 4.44
N VAL A 197 -0.81 22.83 3.16
CA VAL A 197 0.30 23.39 2.36
C VAL A 197 -0.12 24.73 1.79
N THR A 198 0.83 25.65 1.72
CA THR A 198 0.66 26.92 1.02
C THR A 198 0.17 26.65 -0.41
N SER A 199 -0.95 27.27 -0.77
CA SER A 199 -1.68 26.97 -1.99
C SER A 199 -2.41 28.19 -2.52
N THR A 200 -2.76 28.14 -3.80
CA THR A 200 -3.52 29.17 -4.50
C THR A 200 -4.69 28.47 -5.20
N PRO A 201 -5.94 28.62 -4.74
CA PRO A 201 -6.39 29.40 -3.58
C PRO A 201 -5.95 28.81 -2.22
N ALA A 202 -5.92 29.67 -1.20
CA ALA A 202 -5.47 29.28 0.15
C ALA A 202 -6.38 28.22 0.78
N GLY A 203 -5.76 27.21 1.40
CA GLY A 203 -6.46 26.10 2.06
C GLY A 203 -6.87 24.98 1.12
N ALA A 204 -6.45 25.02 -0.15
CA ALA A 204 -6.83 24.03 -1.16
C ALA A 204 -5.87 22.84 -1.24
N SER A 205 -4.60 22.96 -0.82
CA SER A 205 -3.61 21.87 -0.94
C SER A 205 -3.13 21.36 0.41
N HIS A 206 -2.96 20.04 0.49
CA HIS A 206 -2.64 19.31 1.72
C HIS A 206 -1.69 18.15 1.41
N ARG A 207 -0.91 17.76 2.41
CA ARG A 207 -0.17 16.49 2.45
C ARG A 207 -1.00 15.49 3.23
N LEU A 208 -1.37 14.39 2.60
CA LEU A 208 -2.11 13.30 3.23
C LEU A 208 -1.17 12.14 3.55
N ARG A 209 -1.30 11.56 4.74
CA ARG A 209 -0.51 10.43 5.21
C ARG A 209 -1.43 9.36 5.75
N PHE A 210 -1.21 8.14 5.30
CA PHE A 210 -2.03 6.98 5.64
C PHE A 210 -1.15 5.90 6.27
N TRP A 211 -1.37 5.69 7.56
CA TRP A 211 -0.64 4.73 8.38
C TRP A 211 -1.55 3.59 8.79
N LEU A 212 -1.05 2.38 8.64
CA LEU A 212 -1.61 1.17 9.23
C LEU A 212 -1.03 0.98 10.63
N ARG A 213 -1.85 0.50 11.55
CA ARG A 213 -1.53 0.25 12.96
C ARG A 213 -2.00 -1.15 13.37
N THR A 214 -1.09 -1.94 13.94
CA THR A 214 -1.43 -3.24 14.55
C THR A 214 -0.96 -3.34 15.99
N PRO A 215 -1.70 -4.03 16.87
CA PRO A 215 -1.27 -4.28 18.24
C PRO A 215 0.12 -4.93 18.29
N PHE A 216 0.86 -4.60 19.34
CA PHE A 216 2.16 -5.18 19.65
C PHE A 216 2.11 -5.79 21.04
N VAL A 217 2.31 -7.11 21.11
CA VAL A 217 2.45 -7.83 22.38
C VAL A 217 3.93 -8.17 22.56
N SER A 218 4.56 -7.57 23.59
CA SER A 218 5.92 -7.91 23.96
C SER A 218 5.96 -9.35 24.50
N GLN A 219 6.82 -10.20 23.94
CA GLN A 219 6.96 -11.61 24.36
C GLN A 219 7.81 -11.79 25.64
N SER A 220 8.13 -10.72 26.36
CA SER A 220 9.01 -10.83 27.54
C SER A 220 8.23 -11.34 28.77
N PRO A 221 8.64 -12.45 29.42
CA PRO A 221 7.95 -13.01 30.59
C PRO A 221 8.09 -12.19 31.89
N ALA A 222 8.79 -11.05 31.86
CA ALA A 222 9.24 -10.35 33.06
C ALA A 222 8.77 -8.89 33.10
N SER A 223 7.49 -8.68 33.40
CA SER A 223 7.03 -7.41 34.00
C SER A 223 5.62 -7.57 34.56
N SER A 224 5.56 -8.14 35.76
CA SER A 224 4.48 -7.89 36.70
C SER A 224 4.52 -6.42 37.10
N THR A 225 3.45 -5.66 36.79
CA THR A 225 2.83 -4.55 37.57
C THR A 225 2.12 -3.51 36.67
N ASN A 226 0.79 -3.59 36.61
CA ASN A 226 -0.19 -2.49 36.63
C ASN A 226 -0.04 -1.24 35.73
N SER A 227 0.32 -1.39 34.46
CA SER A 227 -0.31 -0.61 33.37
C SER A 227 0.00 -1.26 32.02
N GLN A 228 -0.93 -2.07 31.50
CA GLN A 228 -0.85 -2.52 30.11
C GLN A 228 -1.10 -1.30 29.21
N SER A 229 -0.06 -0.51 28.97
CA SER A 229 -0.08 0.44 27.86
C SER A 229 -0.17 -0.38 26.57
N GLU A 230 -1.29 -0.25 25.88
CA GLU A 230 -1.43 -0.84 24.54
C GLU A 230 -0.36 -0.24 23.64
N SER A 231 0.53 -1.10 23.15
CA SER A 231 1.63 -0.71 22.27
C SER A 231 1.28 -1.16 20.86
N TYR A 232 1.70 -0.39 19.86
CA TYR A 232 1.36 -0.63 18.48
C TYR A 232 2.55 -0.47 17.54
N ILE A 233 2.57 -1.29 16.49
CA ILE A 233 3.46 -1.09 15.33
C ILE A 233 2.70 -0.32 14.27
N TYR A 234 3.35 0.72 13.76
CA TYR A 234 2.83 1.59 12.71
C TYR A 234 3.66 1.42 11.45
N GLN A 235 2.98 1.32 10.31
CA GLN A 235 3.60 1.30 8.99
C GLN A 235 2.93 2.35 8.10
N ARG A 236 3.69 3.22 7.45
CA ARG A 236 3.11 4.10 6.43
C ARG A 236 3.01 3.32 5.13
N ILE A 237 1.78 3.14 4.67
CA ILE A 237 1.51 2.34 3.48
C ILE A 237 1.13 3.21 2.28
N TRP A 238 0.70 4.45 2.51
CA TRP A 238 0.43 5.39 1.42
C TRP A 238 0.60 6.86 1.85
N LYS A 239 0.91 7.72 0.86
CA LYS A 239 0.99 9.17 1.03
C LYS A 239 0.57 9.89 -0.26
N SER A 240 0.13 11.13 -0.12
CA SER A 240 0.04 12.09 -1.22
C SER A 240 0.52 13.46 -0.77
N ASP A 241 1.31 14.12 -1.60
CA ASP A 241 1.76 15.51 -1.40
C ASP A 241 0.98 16.51 -2.26
N ASP A 242 0.01 16.02 -3.05
CA ASP A 242 -0.83 16.81 -3.97
C ASP A 242 -2.33 16.59 -3.68
N PHE A 243 -2.69 16.43 -2.40
CA PHE A 243 -4.09 16.23 -2.03
C PHE A 243 -4.82 17.58 -2.05
N LYS A 244 -5.68 17.79 -3.05
CA LYS A 244 -6.38 19.07 -3.27
C LYS A 244 -7.84 19.00 -2.90
N ILE A 245 -8.21 19.71 -1.84
CA ILE A 245 -9.58 19.86 -1.37
C ILE A 245 -9.69 21.09 -0.46
N GLY A 246 -10.85 21.75 -0.47
CA GLY A 246 -11.17 22.77 0.50
C GLY A 246 -12.62 23.23 0.38
N ALA A 247 -13.18 23.73 1.48
CA ALA A 247 -14.51 24.31 1.51
C ALA A 247 -14.42 25.83 1.55
N ASN A 248 -15.34 26.48 0.82
CA ASN A 248 -15.46 27.93 0.73
C ASN A 248 -14.11 28.57 0.35
N LEU A 249 -13.49 28.07 -0.72
CA LEU A 249 -12.25 28.63 -1.25
C LEU A 249 -12.56 30.02 -1.83
N ASN A 250 -11.73 31.01 -1.46
CA ASN A 250 -11.92 32.37 -1.93
C ASN A 250 -11.20 32.56 -3.27
N PHE A 251 -11.90 32.30 -4.37
CA PHE A 251 -11.38 32.50 -5.72
C PHE A 251 -11.32 33.98 -6.12
N GLU A 252 -12.12 34.85 -5.51
CA GLU A 252 -12.11 36.30 -5.76
C GLU A 252 -10.83 36.96 -5.25
N ALA A 253 -10.27 36.46 -4.15
CA ALA A 253 -9.01 36.95 -3.57
C ALA A 253 -7.76 36.65 -4.42
N LEU A 254 -7.90 35.88 -5.51
CA LEU A 254 -6.78 35.57 -6.42
C LEU A 254 -6.36 36.77 -7.29
N GLY A 255 -7.17 37.82 -7.32
CA GLY A 255 -6.87 39.09 -7.97
C GLY A 255 -7.14 39.10 -9.48
N SER A 256 -7.01 40.30 -10.07
CA SER A 256 -7.42 40.59 -11.45
C SER A 256 -6.54 39.97 -12.55
N LYS A 257 -5.42 39.33 -12.18
CA LYS A 257 -4.54 38.61 -13.12
C LYS A 257 -5.00 37.18 -13.39
N LEU A 258 -5.99 36.69 -12.66
CA LEU A 258 -6.54 35.35 -12.85
C LEU A 258 -7.40 35.32 -14.11
N VAL A 259 -7.13 34.35 -15.00
CA VAL A 259 -8.03 34.02 -16.11
C VAL A 259 -8.95 32.90 -15.65
N MET A 260 -10.23 33.20 -15.46
CA MET A 260 -11.25 32.20 -15.09
C MET A 260 -12.09 31.78 -16.30
N GLY A 261 -12.39 30.49 -16.38
CA GLY A 261 -13.42 30.00 -17.29
C GLY A 261 -14.79 30.51 -16.85
N VAL A 262 -15.57 31.02 -17.80
CA VAL A 262 -16.99 31.33 -17.59
C VAL A 262 -17.79 30.13 -18.08
N ARG A 263 -18.79 29.71 -17.30
CA ARG A 263 -19.68 28.63 -17.70
C ARG A 263 -20.39 29.03 -18.99
N ASP A 264 -20.32 28.17 -20.00
CA ASP A 264 -21.09 28.33 -21.23
C ASP A 264 -22.59 28.41 -20.88
N PRO A 265 -23.34 29.41 -21.41
CA PRO A 265 -24.78 29.55 -21.15
C PRO A 265 -25.59 28.29 -21.46
N ASP A 266 -25.14 27.46 -22.40
CA ASP A 266 -25.84 26.25 -22.81
C ASP A 266 -25.50 25.03 -21.93
N SER A 267 -24.72 25.19 -20.86
CA SER A 267 -24.33 24.12 -19.93
C SER A 267 -25.29 23.98 -18.73
N PRO A 268 -25.63 22.76 -18.25
CA PRO A 268 -25.06 21.48 -18.66
C PRO A 268 -25.84 20.88 -19.84
N ARG A 269 -25.14 20.43 -20.88
CA ARG A 269 -25.73 19.64 -21.96
C ARG A 269 -25.70 18.17 -21.59
N ILE A 270 -26.83 17.48 -21.73
CA ILE A 270 -26.90 16.02 -21.59
C ILE A 270 -26.73 15.44 -22.99
N GLU A 271 -25.51 15.06 -23.34
CA GLU A 271 -25.27 14.29 -24.56
C GLU A 271 -25.75 12.86 -24.33
N ARG A 272 -26.70 12.39 -25.13
CA ARG A 272 -27.09 10.98 -25.20
C ARG A 272 -26.27 10.32 -26.30
N ASP A 273 -25.49 9.30 -25.94
CA ASP A 273 -24.73 8.38 -26.79
C ASP A 273 -24.35 8.90 -28.19
N LEU A 274 -23.38 9.82 -28.24
CA LEU A 274 -22.58 9.99 -29.44
C LEU A 274 -21.45 8.95 -29.42
N PRO A 275 -21.15 8.29 -30.57
CA PRO A 275 -20.02 7.39 -30.64
C PRO A 275 -18.74 8.17 -30.28
N CYS A 276 -18.06 7.71 -29.23
CA CYS A 276 -16.82 8.28 -28.75
C CYS A 276 -15.84 8.46 -29.93
N LEU A 277 -15.33 9.68 -30.12
CA LEU A 277 -14.34 10.02 -31.16
C LEU A 277 -12.93 9.44 -30.87
N ASP A 278 -12.81 8.51 -29.92
CA ASP A 278 -11.55 7.88 -29.58
C ASP A 278 -11.42 6.49 -30.26
N PRO A 279 -10.73 6.38 -31.41
CA PRO A 279 -10.52 5.11 -32.10
C PRO A 279 -9.62 4.15 -31.30
N SER A 280 -8.96 4.60 -30.24
CA SER A 280 -7.95 3.81 -29.52
C SER A 280 -8.53 2.85 -28.47
N ARG A 281 -9.81 2.99 -28.07
CA ARG A 281 -10.44 2.15 -27.02
C ARG A 281 -11.12 0.87 -27.52
N ARG A 282 -11.05 0.55 -28.82
CA ARG A 282 -11.73 -0.63 -29.42
C ARG A 282 -10.93 -1.94 -29.48
N ARG A 283 -9.82 -2.07 -28.74
CA ARG A 283 -9.15 -3.38 -28.56
C ARG A 283 -9.14 -3.75 -27.09
N ASN A 284 -10.15 -4.52 -26.67
CA ASN A 284 -10.06 -5.68 -25.76
C ASN A 284 -11.40 -6.10 -25.14
N SER A 285 -12.50 -6.09 -25.91
CA SER A 285 -13.67 -6.90 -25.58
C SER A 285 -13.67 -8.17 -26.44
N ARG A 286 -12.86 -9.16 -26.05
CA ARG A 286 -13.01 -10.53 -26.58
C ARG A 286 -14.25 -11.16 -25.94
N THR A 287 -15.24 -11.39 -26.79
CA THR A 287 -16.34 -12.38 -26.73
C THR A 287 -16.28 -13.45 -25.63
N PRO A 288 -17.38 -13.68 -24.89
CA PRO A 288 -17.62 -14.97 -24.26
C PRO A 288 -18.26 -15.92 -25.28
N THR A 289 -17.54 -16.96 -25.66
CA THR A 289 -18.05 -18.07 -26.46
C THR A 289 -18.58 -19.17 -25.54
N ASN A 290 -19.76 -19.67 -25.90
CA ASN A 290 -20.33 -20.99 -25.63
C ASN A 290 -21.24 -21.16 -24.41
N ALA A 291 -22.54 -21.04 -24.70
CA ALA A 291 -23.50 -22.04 -24.27
C ALA A 291 -23.18 -23.40 -24.93
N ILE A 292 -23.34 -24.49 -24.17
CA ILE A 292 -24.15 -25.67 -24.53
C ILE A 292 -24.28 -26.54 -23.26
N ALA A 293 -25.53 -26.89 -22.96
CA ALA A 293 -25.92 -27.78 -21.89
C ALA A 293 -25.95 -29.25 -22.33
N SER A 294 -25.95 -30.11 -21.31
CA SER A 294 -26.51 -31.47 -21.25
C SER A 294 -25.66 -32.69 -21.69
N SER A 295 -25.37 -33.49 -20.67
CA SER A 295 -25.31 -34.95 -20.57
C SER A 295 -25.76 -35.81 -21.76
N SER A 296 -25.01 -36.89 -22.07
CA SER A 296 -25.43 -38.29 -21.79
C SER A 296 -24.48 -39.34 -22.40
N ARG A 297 -24.04 -40.26 -21.52
CA ARG A 297 -23.87 -41.73 -21.69
C ARG A 297 -22.96 -42.35 -22.78
N ASN A 298 -22.12 -43.24 -22.22
CA ASN A 298 -21.91 -44.67 -22.55
C ASN A 298 -20.74 -45.12 -23.42
N SER A 299 -19.92 -45.95 -22.75
CA SER A 299 -19.30 -47.20 -23.23
C SER A 299 -18.17 -47.01 -24.25
N MET A 300 -17.15 -47.85 -24.42
CA MET A 300 -16.64 -49.10 -23.85
C MET A 300 -15.34 -49.35 -24.64
N PHE A 301 -14.41 -50.16 -24.11
CA PHE A 301 -13.36 -50.87 -24.88
C PHE A 301 -12.22 -50.01 -25.49
N ARG A 302 -10.95 -50.44 -25.63
CA ARG A 302 -10.08 -51.55 -25.18
C ARG A 302 -8.73 -51.27 -25.89
N ILE A 303 -7.57 -51.60 -25.27
CA ILE A 303 -6.33 -52.18 -25.89
C ILE A 303 -5.64 -51.33 -27.01
N ARG A 304 -4.33 -51.05 -27.05
CA ARG A 304 -3.08 -51.56 -26.43
C ARG A 304 -2.24 -50.38 -25.94
#